data_AF-A0A7X2PM09-F1
#
_entry.id   AF-A0A7X2PM09-F1
#
_cell.length_a   1.000
_cell.length_b   1.000
_cell.length_c   1.000
_cell.angle_alpha   90.00
_cell.angle_beta   90.00
_cell.angle_gamma   90.00
#
_symmetry.space_group_name_H-M   'P 1'
#
loop_
_entity.id
_entity.type
_entity.pdbx_description
1 polymer ?
#
loop_
_entity_poly.entity_id
_entity_poly.type
_entity_poly.pdbx_seq_one_letter_code
_entity_poly.pdbx_strand_id
1 'polypeptide(L)'
;MRFVGEWDIVEGEITQLLSRMSAGDRSASEELLPMVYVELRRVARRHLRSERPDHTLQPTALVNETYLKMFGDTPPKFADRAHFLAFASRIMRSILVDPSPFLGRQAG
;
A
#
# COMPACT_ATOMS: atom_id res chain seq x y z
N MET A 1 -27.90 -0.96 5.39
CA MET A 1 -27.56 0.45 5.67
C MET A 1 -26.08 0.67 5.34
N ARG A 2 -25.73 1.35 4.25
CA ARG A 2 -24.34 1.74 3.96
C ARG A 2 -24.05 3.04 4.72
N PHE A 3 -23.00 3.05 5.53
CA PHE A 3 -22.41 4.26 6.10
C PHE A 3 -21.82 5.09 4.96
N VAL A 4 -22.57 6.08 4.50
CA VAL A 4 -22.09 7.19 3.67
C VAL A 4 -21.71 8.29 4.65
N GLY A 5 -20.42 8.57 4.83
CA GLY A 5 -19.99 9.59 5.79
C GLY A 5 -18.49 9.54 6.10
N GLU A 6 -18.01 8.44 6.68
CA GLU A 6 -16.61 8.37 7.13
C GLU A 6 -15.63 7.99 6.02
N TRP A 7 -16.00 7.05 5.15
CA TRP A 7 -15.09 6.51 4.13
C TRP A 7 -14.83 7.48 2.97
N ASP A 8 -15.82 8.30 2.61
CA ASP A 8 -15.71 9.29 1.53
C ASP A 8 -14.75 10.43 1.92
N ILE A 9 -14.78 10.83 3.20
CA ILE A 9 -13.87 11.82 3.78
C ILE A 9 -12.43 11.32 3.72
N VAL A 10 -12.20 10.05 4.10
CA VAL A 10 -10.86 9.42 4.04
C VAL A 10 -10.35 9.30 2.59
N GLU A 11 -11.22 9.04 1.61
CA GLU A 11 -10.82 8.99 0.19
C GLU A 11 -10.37 10.36 -0.34
N GLY A 12 -11.10 11.42 0.02
CA GLY A 12 -10.72 12.80 -0.30
C GLY A 12 -9.44 13.25 0.40
N GLU A 13 -9.23 12.81 1.65
CA GLU A 13 -8.05 13.10 2.46
C GLU A 13 -6.80 12.43 1.89
N ILE A 14 -6.88 11.14 1.52
CA ILE A 14 -5.78 10.41 0.87
C ILE A 14 -5.36 11.12 -0.43
N THR A 15 -6.32 11.55 -1.25
CA THR A 15 -6.02 12.21 -2.53
C THR A 15 -5.31 13.56 -2.31
N GLN A 16 -5.75 14.35 -1.31
CA GLN A 16 -5.09 15.61 -0.95
C GLN A 16 -3.68 15.38 -0.40
N LEU A 17 -3.48 14.37 0.44
CA LEU A 17 -2.17 14.03 1.00
C LEU A 17 -1.20 13.51 -0.07
N LEU A 18 -1.68 12.72 -1.04
CA LEU A 18 -0.89 12.30 -2.21
C LEU A 18 -0.45 13.49 -3.07
N SER A 19 -1.33 14.49 -3.23
CA SER A 19 -1.00 15.73 -3.94
C SER A 19 0.03 16.57 -3.18
N ARG A 20 -0.13 16.75 -1.85
CA ARG A 20 0.84 17.46 -0.99
C ARG A 20 2.21 16.78 -1.01
N MET A 21 2.24 15.46 -0.89
CA MET A 21 3.46 14.66 -0.98
C MET A 21 4.14 14.82 -2.35
N SER A 22 3.36 14.84 -3.44
CA SER A 22 3.88 15.09 -4.80
C SER A 22 4.46 16.50 -4.98
N ALA A 23 4.05 17.46 -4.14
CA ALA A 23 4.59 18.82 -4.08
C ALA A 23 5.83 18.94 -3.17
N GLY A 24 6.29 17.84 -2.57
CA GLY A 24 7.48 17.79 -1.70
C GLY A 24 7.19 18.00 -0.22
N ASP A 25 5.92 18.05 0.19
CA ASP A 25 5.54 18.11 1.60
C ASP A 25 5.76 16.74 2.29
N ARG A 26 6.83 16.66 3.08
CA ARG A 26 7.16 15.44 3.83
C ARG A 26 6.19 15.17 4.97
N SER A 27 5.52 16.18 5.54
CA SER A 27 4.55 15.99 6.62
C SER A 27 3.30 15.24 6.13
N ALA A 28 2.93 15.47 4.86
CA ALA A 28 1.83 14.74 4.23
C ALA A 28 2.09 13.22 4.16
N SER A 29 3.36 12.79 4.14
CA SER A 29 3.70 11.36 4.14
C SER A 29 3.41 10.71 5.49
N GLU A 30 3.63 11.43 6.60
CA GLU A 30 3.36 10.95 7.97
C GLU A 30 1.85 10.82 8.23
N GLU A 31 1.07 11.78 7.72
CA GLU A 31 -0.41 11.75 7.77
C GLU A 31 -0.99 10.66 6.86
N LEU A 32 -0.41 10.46 5.67
CA LEU A 32 -0.89 9.49 4.68
C LEU A 32 -0.68 8.04 5.14
N LEU A 33 0.44 7.77 5.82
CA LEU A 33 0.92 6.44 6.15
C LEU A 33 -0.12 5.55 6.86
N PRO A 34 -0.77 5.97 7.96
CA PRO A 34 -1.78 5.15 8.63
C PRO A 34 -3.00 4.85 7.73
N MET A 35 -3.41 5.82 6.90
CA MET A 35 -4.57 5.67 6.02
C MET A 35 -4.28 4.66 4.90
N VAL A 36 -3.15 4.82 4.20
CA VAL A 36 -2.78 3.91 3.12
C VAL A 36 -2.42 2.53 3.63
N TYR A 37 -1.84 2.41 4.83
CA TYR A 37 -1.48 1.10 5.40
C TYR A 37 -2.71 0.20 5.59
N VAL A 38 -3.84 0.75 6.04
CA VAL A 38 -5.10 0.00 6.18
C VAL A 38 -5.59 -0.51 4.82
N GLU A 39 -5.53 0.34 3.80
CA GLU A 39 -5.97 0.02 2.44
C GLU A 39 -5.05 -1.00 1.76
N LEU A 40 -3.73 -0.81 1.88
CA LEU A 40 -2.73 -1.77 1.40
C LEU A 40 -2.91 -3.14 2.07
N ARG A 41 -3.18 -3.19 3.38
CA ARG A 41 -3.43 -4.46 4.09
C ARG A 41 -4.70 -5.16 3.60
N ARG A 42 -5.73 -4.42 3.20
CA ARG A 42 -6.95 -4.98 2.58
C ARG A 42 -6.63 -5.60 1.21
N VAL A 43 -5.87 -4.88 0.38
CA VAL A 43 -5.44 -5.38 -0.94
C VAL A 43 -4.54 -6.61 -0.80
N ALA A 44 -3.56 -6.57 0.11
CA ALA A 44 -2.66 -7.69 0.37
C ALA A 44 -3.42 -8.95 0.82
N ARG A 45 -4.37 -8.83 1.75
CA ARG A 45 -5.22 -9.95 2.17
C ARG A 45 -6.03 -10.54 1.01
N ARG A 46 -6.52 -9.70 0.10
CA ARG A 46 -7.27 -10.16 -1.08
C ARG A 46 -6.39 -10.97 -2.01
N HIS A 47 -5.16 -10.51 -2.26
CA HIS A 47 -4.19 -11.26 -3.08
C HIS A 47 -3.79 -12.58 -2.44
N LEU A 48 -3.43 -12.58 -1.15
CA LEU A 48 -3.01 -13.78 -0.44
C LEU A 48 -4.11 -14.84 -0.34
N ARG A 49 -5.39 -14.45 -0.27
CA ARG A 49 -6.50 -15.41 -0.32
C ARG A 49 -6.61 -16.16 -1.65
N SER A 50 -6.04 -15.62 -2.73
CA SER A 50 -5.98 -16.27 -4.04
C SER A 50 -4.72 -17.14 -4.21
N GLU A 51 -3.79 -17.06 -3.27
CA GLU A 51 -2.57 -17.88 -3.26
C GLU A 51 -2.81 -19.25 -2.63
N ARG A 52 -1.86 -20.17 -2.82
CA ARG A 52 -1.94 -21.54 -2.29
C ARG A 52 -1.96 -21.52 -0.75
N PRO A 53 -2.75 -22.40 -0.09
CA PRO A 53 -2.88 -22.44 1.37
C PRO A 53 -1.56 -22.56 2.14
N ASP A 54 -0.52 -23.13 1.51
CA ASP A 54 0.80 -23.33 2.10
C ASP A 54 1.73 -22.10 1.97
N HIS A 55 1.21 -20.93 1.58
CA HIS A 55 2.02 -19.72 1.51
C HIS A 55 2.43 -19.24 2.91
N THR A 56 3.71 -18.93 3.12
CA THR A 56 4.23 -18.41 4.41
C THR A 56 4.23 -16.88 4.49
N LEU A 57 3.88 -16.22 3.38
CA LEU A 57 3.91 -14.78 3.26
C LEU A 57 2.81 -14.11 4.09
N GLN A 58 3.22 -13.25 5.03
CA GLN A 58 2.29 -12.49 5.86
C GLN A 58 1.82 -11.21 5.14
N PRO A 59 0.54 -10.81 5.29
CA PRO A 59 0.02 -9.57 4.70
C PRO A 59 0.83 -8.33 5.07
N THR A 60 1.28 -8.23 6.32
CA THR A 60 2.11 -7.12 6.81
C THR A 60 3.43 -7.03 6.06
N ALA A 61 4.04 -8.17 5.77
CA ALA A 61 5.33 -8.21 5.13
C ALA A 61 5.23 -7.87 3.63
N LEU A 62 4.16 -8.33 2.96
CA LEU A 62 3.83 -7.90 1.59
C LEU A 62 3.56 -6.39 1.51
N VAL A 63 2.88 -5.81 2.51
CA VAL A 63 2.65 -4.36 2.59
C VAL A 63 3.95 -3.60 2.76
N ASN A 64 4.83 -4.02 3.68
CA ASN A 64 6.11 -3.37 3.93
C ASN A 64 7.01 -3.37 2.67
N GLU A 65 7.12 -4.52 1.99
CA GLU A 65 7.90 -4.60 0.76
C GLU A 65 7.30 -3.75 -0.37
N THR A 66 5.97 -3.74 -0.49
CA THR A 66 5.26 -2.88 -1.45
C THR A 66 5.56 -1.41 -1.18
N TYR A 67 5.49 -0.99 0.08
CA TYR A 67 5.80 0.38 0.49
C TYR A 67 7.25 0.76 0.14
N LEU A 68 8.22 -0.09 0.47
CA LEU A 68 9.63 0.15 0.12
C LEU A 68 9.84 0.28 -1.39
N LYS A 69 9.19 -0.56 -2.21
CA LYS A 69 9.27 -0.46 -3.67
C LYS A 69 8.56 0.78 -4.24
N MET A 70 7.52 1.27 -3.59
CA MET A 70 6.79 2.48 -4.01
C MET A 70 7.51 3.78 -3.65
N PHE A 71 8.23 3.79 -2.52
CA PHE A 71 8.76 5.02 -1.91
C PHE A 71 10.29 5.03 -1.74
N GLY A 72 11.01 3.96 -2.13
CA GLY A 72 12.44 3.80 -1.89
C GLY A 72 13.37 4.71 -2.70
N ASP A 73 13.22 4.76 -4.03
CA ASP A 73 14.15 5.51 -4.89
C ASP A 73 13.59 6.87 -5.32
N THR A 74 12.47 6.86 -6.03
CA THR A 74 11.78 8.06 -6.49
C THR A 74 10.29 7.76 -6.50
N PRO A 75 9.53 8.27 -5.52
CA PRO A 75 8.12 7.96 -5.44
C PRO A 75 7.40 8.49 -6.67
N PRO A 76 6.60 7.65 -7.36
CA PRO A 76 5.83 8.11 -8.51
C PRO A 76 4.76 9.10 -8.05
N LYS A 77 4.38 10.02 -8.95
CA LYS A 77 3.28 10.94 -8.70
C LYS A 77 1.96 10.20 -8.82
N PHE A 78 1.23 10.14 -7.72
CA PHE A 78 -0.12 9.56 -7.69
C PHE A 78 -1.14 10.67 -7.91
N ALA A 79 -2.08 10.44 -8.82
CA ALA A 79 -3.13 11.40 -9.15
C ALA A 79 -4.26 11.37 -8.12
N ASP A 80 -4.60 10.16 -7.66
CA ASP A 80 -5.66 9.90 -6.70
C ASP A 80 -5.41 8.56 -6.00
N ARG A 81 -6.29 8.25 -5.04
CA ARG A 81 -6.28 6.99 -4.31
C ARG A 81 -6.42 5.76 -5.21
N ALA A 82 -7.23 5.82 -6.27
CA ALA A 82 -7.44 4.68 -7.15
C ALA A 82 -6.17 4.33 -7.93
N HIS A 83 -5.46 5.34 -8.44
CA HIS A 83 -4.15 5.18 -9.07
C HIS A 83 -3.13 4.61 -8.08
N PHE A 84 -3.07 5.14 -6.85
CA PHE A 84 -2.21 4.61 -5.80
C PHE A 84 -2.46 3.12 -5.53
N LEU A 85 -3.72 2.73 -5.31
CA LEU A 85 -4.08 1.34 -5.02
C LEU A 85 -3.88 0.41 -6.22
N ALA A 86 -4.12 0.88 -7.45
CA ALA A 86 -3.85 0.11 -8.66
C ALA A 86 -2.35 -0.17 -8.82
N PHE A 87 -1.51 0.83 -8.56
CA PHE A 87 -0.05 0.67 -8.59
C PHE A 87 0.43 -0.29 -7.50
N ALA A 88 -0.04 -0.13 -6.27
CA ALA A 88 0.27 -1.03 -5.16
C ALA A 88 -0.15 -2.48 -5.46
N SER A 89 -1.35 -2.68 -6.00
CA SER A 89 -1.84 -4.00 -6.39
C SER A 89 -0.95 -4.66 -7.46
N ARG A 90 -0.40 -3.87 -8.39
CA ARG A 90 0.53 -4.38 -9.41
C ARG A 90 1.86 -4.82 -8.78
N ILE A 91 2.40 -4.03 -7.86
CA ILE A 91 3.64 -4.39 -7.14
C ILE A 91 3.43 -5.65 -6.30
N MET A 92 2.34 -5.71 -5.52
CA MET A 92 2.01 -6.89 -4.71
C MET A 92 1.93 -8.16 -5.56
N ARG A 93 1.26 -8.08 -6.72
CA ARG A 93 1.20 -9.21 -7.65
C ARG A 93 2.59 -9.60 -8.17
N SER A 94 3.46 -8.62 -8.45
CA SER A 94 4.84 -8.88 -8.87
C SER A 94 5.62 -9.63 -7.79
N ILE A 95 5.48 -9.24 -6.52
CA ILE A 95 6.14 -9.88 -5.38
C ILE A 95 5.63 -11.32 -5.18
N LEU A 96 4.33 -11.56 -5.40
CA LEU A 96 3.73 -12.89 -5.25
C LEU A 96 4.14 -13.85 -6.39
N VAL A 97 4.26 -13.34 -7.62
CA VAL A 97 4.64 -14.14 -8.79
C VAL A 97 6.14 -14.42 -8.83
N ASP A 98 6.95 -13.46 -8.41
CA ASP A 98 8.41 -13.58 -8.29
C ASP A 98 8.80 -13.20 -6.86
N PRO A 99 8.99 -14.19 -5.97
CA PRO A 99 9.44 -13.94 -4.61
C PRO A 99 10.86 -13.38 -4.66
N SER A 100 10.96 -12.05 -4.78
CA SER A 100 12.20 -11.31 -4.53
C SER A 100 12.73 -11.72 -3.15
N PRO A 101 14.05 -11.79 -2.91
CA PRO A 101 14.58 -12.21 -1.62
C PRO A 101 14.09 -11.24 -0.55
N PHE A 102 13.09 -11.70 0.19
CA PHE A 102 12.45 -11.06 1.31
C PHE A 102 13.54 -10.52 2.23
N LEU A 103 13.61 -9.20 2.39
CA LEU A 103 14.61 -8.50 3.21
C LEU A 103 14.93 -9.29 4.49
N GLY A 104 16.23 -9.57 4.66
CA GLY A 104 16.78 -10.72 5.37
C GLY A 104 16.30 -10.94 6.80
N ARG A 105 16.30 -12.22 7.21
CA ARG A 105 16.53 -12.71 8.58
C ARG A 105 16.30 -11.63 9.66
N GLN A 106 15.08 -11.49 10.19
CA GLN A 106 14.76 -11.19 11.61
C GLN A 106 13.33 -10.65 11.78
N ALA A 107 12.48 -11.46 12.40
CA ALA A 107 11.81 -11.03 13.63
C ALA A 107 12.18 -12.10 14.67
N GLY A 108 13.19 -11.78 15.49
CA GLY A 108 13.41 -12.48 16.75
C GLY A 108 12.45 -11.98 17.83
#